data_AF-A0A3R7V888-F1
#
_entry.id   AF-A0A3R7V888-F1
#
_cell.length_a   1.000
_cell.length_b   1.000
_cell.length_c   1.000
_cell.angle_alpha   90.00
_cell.angle_beta   90.00
_cell.angle_gamma   90.00
#
_symmetry.space_group_name_H-M   'P 1'
#
loop_
_entity.id
_entity.type
_entity.pdbx_description
1 polymer ?
#
loop_
_entity_poly.entity_id
_entity_poly.type
_entity_poly.pdbx_seq_one_letter_code
_entity_poly.pdbx_strand_id
1 'polypeptide(L)'
;MYELKEYLNSINYEKNNLMDSGDVTWEKKYPAYVVNKCLAPFNDTVMLVNEMNRNHHLDKKLQYDFLLNSLRTRRRFAPWMRSSKSKNLEYVKEYYGYNNEKGKSALNILNDEQIKQIKEKLNKGGKHGKR
;
A
#
# COMPACT_ATOMS: atom_id res chain seq x y z
N MET A 1 -23.43 -2.40 -6.73
CA MET A 1 -22.27 -1.90 -7.51
C MET A 1 -21.07 -2.54 -6.87
N TYR A 2 -20.30 -3.40 -7.57
CA TYR A 2 -19.22 -4.21 -6.98
C TYR A 2 -18.15 -3.36 -6.29
N GLU A 3 -18.32 -3.10 -5.00
CA GLU A 3 -17.48 -2.20 -4.23
C GLU A 3 -16.61 -2.98 -3.26
N LEU A 4 -15.42 -2.45 -2.96
CA LEU A 4 -14.49 -3.06 -2.00
C LEU A 4 -15.15 -3.30 -0.62
N LYS A 5 -16.04 -2.39 -0.19
CA LYS A 5 -16.75 -2.50 1.09
C LYS A 5 -17.60 -3.76 1.17
N GLU A 6 -18.20 -4.20 0.06
CA GLU A 6 -19.08 -5.37 0.01
C GLU A 6 -18.26 -6.64 0.27
N TYR A 7 -17.11 -6.79 -0.43
CA TYR A 7 -16.19 -7.90 -0.17
C TYR A 7 -15.65 -7.90 1.25
N LEU A 8 -15.25 -6.74 1.77
CA LEU A 8 -14.70 -6.64 3.12
C LEU A 8 -15.76 -6.96 4.19
N ASN A 9 -17.01 -6.51 4.02
CA ASN A 9 -18.09 -6.81 4.93
C ASN A 9 -18.47 -8.30 4.89
N SER A 10 -18.54 -8.86 3.69
CA SER A 10 -18.77 -10.29 3.49
C SER A 10 -17.73 -11.15 4.20
N ILE A 11 -16.44 -10.85 4.00
CA ILE A 11 -15.34 -11.59 4.62
C ILE A 11 -15.28 -11.35 6.14
N ASN A 12 -15.48 -10.12 6.62
CA ASN A 12 -15.25 -9.80 8.04
C ASN A 12 -16.46 -10.01 8.94
N TYR A 13 -17.68 -9.83 8.45
CA TYR A 13 -18.87 -9.70 9.31
C TYR A 13 -20.05 -10.55 8.84
N GLU A 14 -20.54 -10.34 7.61
CA GLU A 14 -21.80 -10.92 7.14
C GLU A 14 -21.69 -12.42 6.82
N LYS A 15 -20.51 -12.90 6.40
CA LYS A 15 -20.27 -14.30 6.03
C LYS A 15 -21.18 -14.83 4.93
N ASN A 16 -21.68 -13.94 4.08
CA ASN A 16 -22.37 -14.27 2.84
C ASN A 16 -21.34 -14.49 1.72
N ASN A 17 -21.43 -15.61 1.00
CA ASN A 17 -20.59 -15.84 -0.18
C ASN A 17 -21.12 -15.03 -1.37
N LEU A 18 -20.41 -13.95 -1.74
CA LEU A 18 -20.79 -13.10 -2.87
C LEU A 18 -20.54 -13.78 -4.22
N MET A 19 -19.55 -14.68 -4.29
CA MET A 19 -19.13 -15.35 -5.52
C MET A 19 -19.95 -16.58 -5.88
N ASP A 20 -20.80 -17.07 -4.96
CA ASP A 20 -21.73 -18.17 -5.21
C ASP A 20 -23.09 -17.71 -5.77
N SER A 21 -23.30 -16.40 -5.92
CA SER A 21 -24.55 -15.80 -6.42
C SER A 21 -24.82 -16.01 -7.93
N GLY A 22 -24.00 -16.80 -8.62
CA GLY A 22 -24.10 -17.07 -10.07
C GLY A 22 -23.57 -15.95 -10.97
N ASP A 23 -23.20 -14.80 -10.40
CA ASP A 23 -22.67 -13.65 -11.13
C ASP A 23 -21.13 -13.67 -11.19
N VAL A 24 -20.61 -13.95 -12.38
CA VAL A 24 -19.17 -14.05 -12.67
C VAL A 24 -18.43 -12.71 -12.51
N THR A 25 -19.13 -11.58 -12.48
CA THR A 25 -18.45 -10.28 -12.34
C THR A 25 -17.89 -10.02 -10.95
N TRP A 26 -18.38 -10.69 -9.91
CA TRP A 26 -17.79 -10.65 -8.56
C TRP A 26 -16.34 -11.15 -8.56
N GLU A 27 -16.11 -12.32 -9.14
CA GLU A 27 -14.76 -12.88 -9.21
C GLU A 27 -13.85 -12.01 -10.07
N LYS A 28 -14.32 -11.56 -11.24
CA LYS A 28 -13.53 -10.71 -12.14
C LYS A 28 -13.07 -9.42 -11.46
N LYS A 29 -13.94 -8.78 -10.66
CA LYS A 29 -13.67 -7.51 -9.99
C LYS A 29 -13.03 -7.65 -8.61
N TYR A 30 -12.84 -8.86 -8.10
CA TYR A 30 -12.24 -9.06 -6.78
C TYR A 30 -10.79 -8.55 -6.72
N PRO A 31 -10.51 -7.55 -5.86
CA PRO A 31 -9.19 -6.95 -5.76
C PRO A 31 -8.36 -7.64 -4.65
N ALA A 32 -7.89 -8.86 -4.92
CA ALA A 32 -7.20 -9.73 -3.95
C ALA A 32 -6.10 -9.01 -3.14
N TYR A 33 -5.18 -8.30 -3.80
CA TYR A 33 -4.13 -7.54 -3.14
C TYR A 33 -4.67 -6.47 -2.18
N VAL A 34 -5.75 -5.77 -2.56
CA VAL A 34 -6.33 -4.71 -1.74
C VAL A 34 -7.02 -5.29 -0.52
N VAL A 35 -7.72 -6.42 -0.68
CA VAL A 35 -8.35 -7.15 0.43
C VAL A 35 -7.29 -7.65 1.42
N ASN A 36 -6.24 -8.31 0.92
CA ASN A 36 -5.11 -8.74 1.74
C ASN A 36 -4.50 -7.57 2.51
N LYS A 37 -4.28 -6.43 1.85
CA LYS A 37 -3.73 -5.23 2.48
C LYS A 37 -4.64 -4.64 3.55
N CYS A 38 -5.96 -4.67 3.36
CA CYS A 38 -6.92 -4.22 4.36
C CYS A 38 -6.99 -5.15 5.58
N LEU A 39 -6.71 -6.44 5.39
CA LEU A 39 -6.71 -7.44 6.46
C LEU A 39 -5.34 -7.59 7.14
N ALA A 40 -4.23 -7.22 6.49
CA ALA A 40 -2.88 -7.36 7.05
C ALA A 40 -2.63 -6.68 8.42
N PRO A 41 -3.26 -5.53 8.78
CA PRO A 41 -2.94 -4.82 10.02
C PRO A 41 -3.35 -5.53 11.31
N PHE A 42 -4.14 -6.60 11.26
CA PHE A 42 -4.65 -7.27 12.45
C PHE A 42 -3.86 -8.56 12.76
N ASN A 43 -3.51 -8.75 14.03
CA ASN A 43 -2.71 -9.89 14.47
C ASN A 43 -3.39 -11.25 14.23
N ASP A 44 -4.72 -11.30 14.24
CA ASP A 44 -5.50 -12.52 14.01
C ASP A 44 -5.55 -12.93 12.54
N THR A 45 -5.25 -12.02 11.61
CA THR A 45 -5.42 -12.22 10.17
C THR A 45 -4.11 -12.20 9.41
N VAL A 46 -3.04 -11.61 9.97
CA VAL A 46 -1.75 -11.41 9.30
C VAL A 46 -1.16 -12.71 8.75
N MET A 47 -1.23 -13.82 9.50
CA MET A 47 -0.68 -15.10 9.05
C MET A 47 -1.47 -15.69 7.89
N LEU A 48 -2.80 -15.60 7.93
CA LEU A 48 -3.68 -16.08 6.87
C LEU A 48 -3.50 -15.28 5.58
N VAL A 49 -3.40 -13.95 5.72
CA VAL A 49 -3.12 -13.05 4.61
C VAL A 49 -1.74 -13.30 4.00
N ASN A 50 -0.74 -13.64 4.82
CA ASN A 50 0.60 -13.96 4.32
C ASN A 50 0.58 -15.21 3.43
N GLU A 51 -0.18 -16.25 3.80
CA GLU A 51 -0.35 -17.43 2.96
C GLU A 51 -1.04 -17.10 1.62
N MET A 52 -2.01 -16.19 1.61
CA MET A 52 -2.62 -15.71 0.35
C MET A 52 -1.66 -14.88 -0.50
N ASN A 53 -0.76 -14.10 0.12
CA ASN A 53 0.27 -13.37 -0.61
C ASN A 53 1.30 -14.31 -1.26
N ARG A 54 1.69 -15.39 -0.57
CA ARG A 54 2.55 -16.43 -1.15
C ARG A 54 1.86 -17.13 -2.32
N ASN A 55 0.56 -17.42 -2.17
CA ASN A 55 -0.25 -18.10 -3.16
C ASN A 55 -1.08 -17.14 -4.05
N HIS A 56 -0.48 -16.00 -4.44
CA HIS A 56 -1.15 -14.97 -5.24
C HIS A 56 -1.57 -15.43 -6.65
N HIS A 57 -0.99 -16.54 -7.13
CA HIS A 57 -1.28 -17.15 -8.43
C HIS A 57 -2.59 -17.95 -8.45
N LEU A 58 -3.17 -18.23 -7.28
CA LEU A 58 -4.44 -18.94 -7.18
C LEU A 58 -5.60 -18.11 -7.72
N ASP A 59 -6.67 -18.80 -8.11
CA ASP A 59 -7.90 -18.15 -8.55
C ASP A 59 -8.47 -17.22 -7.47
N LYS A 60 -9.07 -16.12 -7.94
CA LYS A 60 -9.64 -15.09 -7.06
C LYS A 60 -10.74 -15.64 -6.16
N LYS A 61 -11.55 -16.57 -6.68
CA LYS A 61 -12.54 -17.29 -5.89
C LYS A 61 -11.90 -18.07 -4.74
N LEU A 62 -10.84 -18.82 -5.00
CA LEU A 62 -10.16 -19.62 -3.98
C LEU A 62 -9.54 -18.73 -2.88
N GLN A 63 -8.91 -17.62 -3.26
CA GLN A 63 -8.38 -16.65 -2.31
C GLN A 63 -9.48 -16.03 -1.44
N TYR A 64 -10.61 -15.68 -2.04
CA TYR A 64 -11.77 -15.13 -1.35
C TYR A 64 -12.41 -16.15 -0.40
N ASP A 65 -12.68 -17.37 -0.87
CA ASP A 65 -13.31 -18.44 -0.09
C ASP A 65 -12.42 -18.83 1.09
N PHE A 66 -11.10 -18.86 0.92
CA PHE A 66 -10.17 -19.10 2.01
C PHE A 66 -10.32 -18.05 3.13
N LEU A 67 -10.32 -16.76 2.77
CA LEU A 67 -10.46 -15.67 3.75
C LEU A 67 -11.87 -15.66 4.38
N LEU A 68 -12.91 -15.93 3.59
CA LEU A 68 -14.30 -16.00 4.04
C LEU A 68 -14.47 -17.07 5.13
N ASN A 69 -13.91 -18.27 4.91
CA ASN A 69 -14.06 -19.41 5.80
C ASN A 69 -13.06 -19.45 6.95
N SER A 70 -11.85 -18.91 6.76
CA SER A 70 -10.80 -18.95 7.80
C SER A 70 -10.94 -17.85 8.85
N LEU A 71 -11.47 -16.68 8.45
CA LEU A 71 -11.55 -15.52 9.35
C LEU A 71 -12.77 -15.60 10.27
N ARG A 72 -12.60 -15.23 11.53
CA ARG A 72 -13.74 -15.07 12.46
C ARG A 72 -14.47 -13.75 12.20
N THR A 73 -15.76 -13.73 12.52
CA THR A 73 -16.61 -12.54 12.42
C THR A 73 -16.13 -11.45 13.38
N ARG A 74 -15.74 -10.29 12.84
CA ARG A 74 -15.31 -9.11 13.61
C ARG A 74 -15.37 -7.86 12.74
N ARG A 75 -15.73 -6.71 13.33
CA ARG A 75 -15.57 -5.43 12.64
C ARG A 75 -14.10 -5.02 12.65
N ARG A 76 -13.47 -5.02 11.47
CA ARG A 76 -12.06 -4.69 11.27
C ARG A 76 -11.95 -3.39 10.47
N PHE A 77 -11.29 -2.40 11.04
CA PHE A 77 -10.95 -1.15 10.35
C PHE A 77 -9.54 -0.73 10.73
N ALA A 78 -8.72 -0.42 9.73
CA ALA A 78 -7.37 0.09 9.92
C ALA A 78 -7.12 1.20 8.90
N PRO A 79 -6.60 2.37 9.33
CA PRO A 79 -6.23 3.42 8.40
C PRO A 79 -5.05 2.99 7.54
N TRP A 80 -5.00 3.46 6.29
CA TRP A 80 -3.87 3.23 5.42
C TRP A 80 -2.65 3.99 5.92
N MET A 81 -1.60 3.28 6.31
CA MET A 81 -0.33 3.90 6.65
C MET A 81 0.25 4.58 5.40
N ARG A 82 0.38 5.90 5.46
CA ARG A 82 1.06 6.70 4.45
C ARG A 82 2.47 6.96 4.94
N SER A 83 3.47 6.65 4.13
CA SER A 83 4.84 7.06 4.42
C SER A 83 4.94 8.57 4.33
N SER A 84 5.55 9.21 5.33
CA SER A 84 5.97 10.60 5.25
C SER A 84 7.12 10.71 4.23
N LYS A 85 6.79 11.09 2.99
CA LYS A 85 7.83 11.39 2.00
C LYS A 85 8.52 12.69 2.41
N SER A 86 9.75 12.60 2.90
CA SER A 86 10.58 13.79 3.08
C SER A 86 11.00 14.29 1.70
N LYS A 87 10.55 15.50 1.33
CA LYS A 87 10.96 16.18 0.09
C LYS A 87 12.49 16.32 -0.01
N ASN A 88 13.18 16.39 1.14
CA ASN A 88 14.62 16.52 1.20
C ASN A 88 15.36 15.26 0.69
N LEU A 89 14.74 14.08 0.80
CA LEU A 89 15.37 12.82 0.37
C LEU A 89 15.62 12.80 -1.14
N GLU A 90 14.71 13.35 -1.93
CA GLU A 90 14.83 13.39 -3.39
C GLU A 90 16.00 14.30 -3.81
N TYR A 91 16.14 15.48 -3.20
CA TYR A 91 17.26 16.39 -3.46
C TYR A 91 18.62 15.79 -3.09
N VAL A 92 18.72 15.16 -1.91
CA VAL A 92 19.98 14.51 -1.49
C VAL A 92 20.35 13.35 -2.41
N LYS A 93 19.35 12.59 -2.89
CA LYS A 93 19.59 11.53 -3.87
C LYS A 93 20.08 12.07 -5.20
N GLU A 94 19.46 13.13 -5.73
CA GLU A 94 19.87 13.73 -7.01
C GLU A 94 21.28 14.32 -6.93
N TYR A 95 21.60 15.05 -5.85
CA TYR A 95 22.89 15.72 -5.71
C TYR A 95 24.06 14.75 -5.57
N TYR A 96 23.91 13.68 -4.79
CA TYR A 96 24.98 12.71 -4.53
C TYR A 96 24.89 11.44 -5.39
N GLY A 97 23.85 11.28 -6.22
CA GLY A 97 23.62 10.04 -6.97
C GLY A 97 23.31 8.84 -6.07
N TYR A 98 22.70 9.07 -4.91
CA TYR A 98 22.46 8.02 -3.91
C TYR A 98 21.17 7.23 -4.15
N ASN A 99 21.19 5.95 -3.73
CA ASN A 99 19.99 5.14 -3.59
C ASN A 99 19.16 5.61 -2.37
N ASN A 100 17.95 5.07 -2.18
CA ASN A 100 17.06 5.51 -1.10
C ASN A 100 17.65 5.34 0.31
N GLU A 101 18.38 4.25 0.55
CA GLU A 101 18.96 3.96 1.86
C GLU A 101 20.10 4.91 2.17
N LYS A 102 21.07 5.05 1.26
CA LYS A 102 22.18 6.00 1.40
C LYS A 102 21.67 7.44 1.48
N GLY A 103 20.61 7.79 0.76
CA GLY A 103 19.96 9.09 0.84
C GLY A 103 19.37 9.38 2.23
N LYS A 104 18.75 8.37 2.87
CA LYS A 104 18.24 8.51 4.25
C LYS A 104 19.38 8.65 5.26
N SER A 105 20.45 7.86 5.11
CA SER A 105 21.64 7.98 5.96
C SER A 105 22.28 9.36 5.83
N ALA A 106 22.40 9.88 4.61
CA ALA A 106 22.92 11.22 4.36
C ALA A 106 22.01 12.30 4.96
N LEU A 107 20.69 12.18 4.87
CA LEU A 107 19.76 13.13 5.51
C LEU A 107 19.92 13.23 7.02
N ASN A 108 20.29 12.13 7.69
CA ASN A 108 20.51 12.13 9.14
C ASN A 108 21.81 12.86 9.55
N ILE A 109 22.75 13.01 8.62
CA ILE A 109 24.06 13.65 8.85
C ILE A 109 24.02 15.13 8.45
N LEU A 110 23.28 15.46 7.38
CA LEU A 110 23.22 16.82 6.84
C LEU A 110 22.40 17.75 7.73
N ASN A 111 22.90 18.97 7.94
CA ASN A 111 22.13 20.03 8.59
C ASN A 111 21.21 20.77 7.61
N ASP A 112 20.27 21.57 8.11
CA ASP A 112 19.29 22.27 7.28
C ASP A 112 19.93 23.26 6.29
N GLU A 113 21.05 23.88 6.66
CA GLU A 113 21.80 24.80 5.80
C GLU A 113 22.43 24.07 4.61
N GLN A 114 23.05 22.92 4.85
CA GLN A 114 23.62 22.06 3.80
C GLN A 114 22.53 21.55 2.87
N ILE A 115 21.36 21.17 3.41
CA ILE A 115 20.21 20.77 2.59
C ILE A 115 19.73 21.94 1.72
N LYS A 116 19.72 23.17 2.25
CA LYS A 116 19.37 24.37 1.48
C LYS A 116 20.38 24.63 0.36
N GLN A 117 21.68 24.54 0.64
CA GLN A 117 22.74 24.68 -0.38
C GLN A 117 22.61 23.61 -1.48
N ILE A 118 22.29 22.36 -1.12
CA ILE A 118 22.04 21.28 -2.08
C ILE A 118 20.86 21.64 -2.98
N LYS A 119 19.75 22.13 -2.42
CA LYS A 119 18.58 22.58 -3.19
C LYS A 119 18.92 23.74 -4.12
N GLU A 120 19.70 24.71 -3.66
CA GLU A 120 20.16 25.84 -4.47
C GLU A 120 21.05 25.40 -5.63
N LYS A 121 21.98 24.46 -5.40
CA LYS A 121 22.82 23.89 -6.47
C LYS A 121 22.04 23.05 -7.48
N LEU A 122 20.99 22.37 -7.02
CA LEU A 122 20.09 21.59 -7.88
C LEU A 122 19.06 22.44 -8.61
N ASN A 123 18.87 23.71 -8.23
CA ASN A 123 18.07 24.66 -9.01
C ASN A 123 18.80 24.99 -10.32
N LYS A 124 18.69 24.09 -11.28
CA LYS A 124 19.08 24.29 -12.68
C LYS A 124 18.10 25.30 -13.29
N GLY A 125 18.41 26.58 -13.12
CA GLY A 125 17.52 27.68 -13.53
C GLY A 125 17.03 27.59 -14.97
N GLY A 126 15.82 28.12 -15.21
CA GLY A 126 15.26 28.43 -16.52
C GLY A 126 14.91 29.92 -16.60
N LYS A 127 14.82 30.47 -17.82
CA LYS A 127 14.62 31.90 -18.16
C LYS A 127 13.29 32.48 -17.64
N HIS A 128 13.15 32.63 -16.33
CA HIS A 128 12.14 33.48 -15.67
C HIS A 128 12.79 34.49 -14.71
N GLY A 129 14.05 34.83 -14.97
CA GLY A 129 14.62 36.13 -14.62
C GLY A 129 14.80 36.93 -15.90
N LYS A 130 13.71 37.51 -16.44
CA LYS A 130 13.87 38.63 -17.37
C LYS A 130 14.06 39.88 -16.51
N ARG A 131 15.15 40.57 -16.85
CA ARG A 131 15.61 41.89 -16.41
C ARG A 131 14.49 42.87 -16.09
#